data_AF-A0A7S4UF47-F1
#
_entry.id   AF-A0A7S4UF47-F1
#
_cell.length_a   1.000
_cell.length_b   1.000
_cell.length_c   1.000
_cell.angle_alpha   90.00
_cell.angle_beta   90.00
_cell.angle_gamma   90.00
#
_symmetry.space_group_name_H-M   'P 1'
#
loop_
_entity.id
_entity.type
_entity.pdbx_description
1 polymer ?
#
loop_
_entity_poly.entity_id
_entity_poly.type
_entity_poly.pdbx_seq_one_letter_code
_entity_poly.pdbx_strand_id
1 'polypeptide(L)'
;RRDTAQALPREPGPRLGRDGRAAPAAATAAPRRFMPCCLLASLPPDILQRCLEGLRATELAPALGPCCSQLRKACRLPGLWRREVHQRFPDDAASFAAGGLGCCWRAVLVAALRRELNVARLTHLAKEHNHRESLRQLSEHLDDVRLEVTHSASQLERIRAHLSEVRRRAAGLDSWHREPSGLSTSQRRLAARQLWETLEEARKAEGRVGENLAEAQRQLRFVQESGRADQLQRWLAKNEARRQHCEARLALLPPPATGAAAPGAGVSSSSAAGGGDGCASASASLAAVPDASRAPGQRRPGSA
;
A
#
# COMPACT_ATOMS: atom_id res chain seq x y z
N ARG A 1 -45.69 -37.64 -31.10
CA ARG A 1 -46.59 -36.50 -31.41
C ARG A 1 -46.00 -35.26 -30.74
N ARG A 2 -45.45 -34.32 -31.54
CA ARG A 2 -45.07 -32.91 -31.23
C ARG A 2 -44.13 -32.73 -30.01
N ASP A 3 -42.82 -32.52 -30.12
CA ASP A 3 -42.00 -31.55 -30.88
C ASP A 3 -42.59 -30.14 -31.01
N THR A 4 -42.14 -29.23 -30.15
CA THR A 4 -41.95 -27.80 -30.44
C THR A 4 -40.91 -27.22 -29.47
N ALA A 5 -39.64 -27.27 -29.88
CA ALA A 5 -38.59 -26.39 -29.36
C ALA A 5 -38.69 -25.06 -30.12
N GLN A 6 -38.89 -23.95 -29.40
CA GLN A 6 -38.84 -22.61 -29.97
C GLN A 6 -37.38 -22.23 -30.25
N ALA A 7 -37.09 -21.98 -31.53
CA ALA A 7 -35.83 -21.43 -31.99
C ALA A 7 -35.80 -19.91 -31.78
N LEU A 8 -34.81 -19.42 -31.04
CA LEU A 8 -34.45 -18.01 -31.00
C LEU A 8 -33.54 -17.66 -32.20
N PRO A 9 -33.68 -16.47 -32.79
CA PRO A 9 -32.87 -16.04 -33.93
C PRO A 9 -31.41 -15.84 -33.51
N ARG A 10 -30.51 -16.52 -34.22
CA ARG A 10 -29.06 -16.34 -34.11
C ARG A 10 -28.66 -14.98 -34.69
N GLU A 11 -28.11 -14.13 -33.83
CA GLU A 11 -27.36 -12.95 -34.24
C GLU A 11 -26.14 -13.36 -35.10
N PRO A 12 -25.80 -12.60 -36.15
CA PRO A 12 -24.61 -12.85 -36.95
C PRO A 12 -23.35 -12.49 -36.14
N GLY A 13 -22.62 -13.52 -35.72
CA GLY A 13 -21.31 -13.36 -35.08
C GLY A 13 -20.27 -12.74 -36.03
N PRO A 14 -19.23 -12.08 -35.47
CA PRO A 14 -18.20 -11.41 -36.25
C PRO A 14 -17.36 -12.43 -37.02
N ARG A 15 -17.16 -12.16 -38.32
CA ARG A 15 -16.28 -12.94 -39.20
C ARG A 15 -14.82 -12.73 -38.76
N LEU A 16 -14.20 -13.79 -38.25
CA LEU A 16 -12.76 -13.83 -37.99
C LEU A 16 -12.02 -14.07 -39.32
N GLY A 17 -11.13 -13.15 -39.69
CA GLY A 17 -10.22 -13.28 -40.82
C GLY A 17 -9.18 -14.38 -40.58
N ARG A 18 -8.80 -15.08 -41.66
CA ARG A 18 -7.97 -16.30 -41.65
C ARG A 18 -6.46 -16.05 -41.55
N ASP A 19 -6.04 -14.79 -41.39
CA ASP A 19 -4.64 -14.43 -41.16
C ASP A 19 -4.56 -13.77 -39.78
N GLY A 20 -3.95 -14.46 -38.82
CA GLY A 20 -3.83 -14.07 -37.41
C GLY A 20 -2.95 -12.85 -37.13
N ARG A 21 -3.22 -11.72 -37.81
CA ARG A 21 -2.74 -10.39 -37.45
C ARG A 21 -3.95 -9.49 -37.28
N ALA A 22 -4.16 -9.00 -36.06
CA ALA A 22 -5.12 -7.95 -35.78
C ALA A 22 -4.80 -6.75 -36.70
N ALA A 23 -5.72 -6.45 -37.62
CA ALA A 23 -5.69 -5.19 -38.32
C ALA A 23 -5.75 -4.08 -37.26
N PRO A 24 -4.83 -3.10 -37.28
CA PRO A 24 -4.96 -1.96 -36.38
C PRO A 24 -6.31 -1.33 -36.70
N ALA A 25 -7.17 -1.22 -35.69
CA ALA A 25 -8.38 -0.42 -35.78
C ALA A 25 -7.95 0.93 -36.36
N ALA A 26 -8.38 1.20 -37.59
CA ALA A 26 -8.26 2.51 -38.18
C ALA A 26 -9.07 3.43 -37.27
N ALA A 27 -8.37 4.04 -36.31
CA ALA A 27 -8.87 5.16 -35.56
C ALA A 27 -9.17 6.20 -36.62
N THR A 28 -10.44 6.26 -37.03
CA THR A 28 -11.03 7.39 -37.72
C THR A 28 -10.67 8.61 -36.90
N ALA A 29 -9.58 9.25 -37.29
CA ALA A 29 -9.17 10.54 -36.80
C ALA A 29 -10.31 11.48 -37.20
N ALA A 30 -11.23 11.70 -36.28
CA ALA A 30 -12.12 12.83 -36.36
C ALA A 30 -11.25 14.05 -36.68
N PRO A 31 -11.60 14.86 -37.70
CA PRO A 31 -10.86 16.08 -37.96
C PRO A 31 -10.97 16.92 -36.69
N ARG A 32 -9.88 16.96 -35.91
CA ARG A 32 -9.71 17.93 -34.84
C ARG A 32 -9.86 19.28 -35.52
N ARG A 33 -11.04 19.89 -35.37
CA ARG A 33 -11.30 21.28 -35.74
C ARG A 33 -10.35 22.14 -34.90
N PHE A 34 -9.12 22.29 -35.37
CA PHE A 34 -8.21 23.30 -34.91
C PHE A 34 -8.71 24.62 -35.50
N MET A 35 -9.48 25.36 -34.69
CA MET A 35 -9.49 26.83 -34.56
C MET A 35 -10.62 27.18 -33.57
N PRO A 36 -10.35 28.03 -32.55
CA PRO A 36 -9.96 29.40 -32.81
C PRO A 36 -8.89 29.91 -31.82
N CYS A 37 -7.63 29.54 -32.01
CA CYS A 37 -6.55 30.28 -31.35
C CYS A 37 -6.55 31.76 -31.79
N CYS A 38 -7.09 32.03 -32.99
CA CYS A 38 -7.23 33.37 -33.56
C CYS A 38 -8.19 34.29 -32.79
N LEU A 39 -9.29 33.79 -32.21
CA LEU A 39 -10.29 34.64 -31.52
C LEU A 39 -9.78 35.13 -30.15
N LEU A 40 -9.06 34.27 -29.41
CA LEU A 40 -8.42 34.68 -28.17
C LEU A 40 -7.22 35.59 -28.44
N ALA A 41 -6.46 35.35 -29.50
CA ALA A 41 -5.34 36.20 -29.89
C ALA A 41 -5.76 37.60 -30.37
N SER A 42 -6.99 37.76 -30.91
CA SER A 42 -7.52 39.05 -31.33
C SER A 42 -8.03 39.95 -30.19
N LEU A 43 -8.12 39.43 -28.96
CA LEU A 43 -8.54 40.24 -27.82
C LEU A 43 -7.46 41.25 -27.43
N PRO A 44 -7.85 42.47 -27.00
CA PRO A 44 -6.94 43.40 -26.35
C PRO A 44 -6.22 42.73 -25.17
N PRO A 45 -4.94 43.04 -24.93
CA PRO A 45 -4.13 42.38 -23.90
C PRO A 45 -4.77 42.48 -22.51
N ASP A 46 -5.46 43.57 -22.20
CA ASP A 46 -6.11 43.78 -20.90
C ASP A 46 -7.32 42.87 -20.68
N ILE A 47 -8.13 42.65 -21.74
CA ILE A 47 -9.28 41.76 -21.69
C ILE A 47 -8.81 40.31 -21.64
N LEU A 48 -7.82 39.97 -22.47
CA LEU A 48 -7.19 38.66 -22.47
C LEU A 48 -6.60 38.34 -21.09
N GLN A 49 -5.93 39.30 -20.44
CA GLN A 49 -5.40 39.12 -19.09
C GLN A 49 -6.52 38.81 -18.08
N ARG A 50 -7.62 39.58 -18.06
CA ARG A 50 -8.76 39.31 -17.16
C ARG A 50 -9.41 37.95 -17.41
N CYS A 51 -9.51 37.51 -18.66
CA CYS A 51 -10.02 36.19 -19.01
C CYS A 51 -9.09 35.07 -18.50
N LEU A 52 -7.77 35.26 -18.60
CA LEU A 52 -6.78 34.28 -18.15
C LEU A 52 -6.61 34.27 -16.63
N GLU A 53 -6.86 35.39 -15.94
CA GLU A 53 -6.77 35.51 -14.49
C GLU A 53 -7.81 34.67 -13.72
N GLY A 54 -8.91 34.29 -14.36
CA GLY A 54 -9.92 33.38 -13.80
C GLY A 54 -9.57 31.89 -13.92
N LEU A 55 -8.49 31.56 -14.62
CA LEU A 55 -8.09 30.20 -14.94
C LEU A 55 -6.72 29.89 -14.29
N ARG A 56 -6.44 28.62 -14.03
CA ARG A 56 -5.18 28.21 -13.38
C ARG A 56 -4.00 28.38 -14.33
N ALA A 57 -2.97 29.14 -13.95
CA ALA A 57 -1.74 29.34 -14.72
C ALA A 57 -1.07 28.02 -15.10
N THR A 58 -1.14 27.06 -14.17
CA THR A 58 -0.62 25.69 -14.33
C THR A 58 -1.31 24.89 -15.44
N GLU A 59 -2.59 25.15 -15.70
CA GLU A 59 -3.37 24.50 -16.75
C GLU A 59 -3.26 25.28 -18.08
N LEU A 60 -3.22 26.61 -18.01
CA LEU A 60 -3.17 27.51 -19.17
C LEU A 60 -1.82 27.54 -19.89
N ALA A 61 -0.72 27.67 -19.15
CA ALA A 61 0.59 27.89 -19.75
C ALA A 61 1.07 26.75 -20.67
N PRO A 62 0.90 25.45 -20.34
CA PRO A 62 1.26 24.35 -21.23
C PRO A 62 0.26 24.18 -22.40
N ALA A 63 -1.02 24.51 -22.22
CA ALA A 63 -2.03 24.37 -23.26
C ALA A 63 -2.03 25.53 -24.28
N LEU A 64 -1.90 26.77 -23.81
CA LEU A 64 -2.01 27.99 -24.64
C LEU A 64 -0.65 28.57 -25.07
N GLY A 65 0.43 28.27 -24.34
CA GLY A 65 1.78 28.73 -24.67
C GLY A 65 2.31 28.26 -26.05
N PRO A 66 1.95 27.05 -26.54
CA PRO A 66 2.29 26.60 -27.88
C PRO A 66 1.45 27.23 -29.00
N CYS A 67 0.25 27.75 -28.70
CA CYS A 67 -0.74 28.13 -29.71
C CYS A 67 -0.38 29.38 -30.52
N CYS A 68 0.10 30.45 -29.87
CA CYS A 68 0.59 31.64 -30.57
C CYS A 68 1.53 32.48 -29.67
N SER A 69 2.28 33.40 -30.29
CA SER A 69 3.26 34.25 -29.59
C SER A 69 2.60 35.26 -28.63
N GLN A 70 1.42 35.78 -28.95
CA GLN A 70 0.65 36.68 -28.10
C GLN A 70 0.15 35.97 -26.82
N LEU A 71 -0.47 34.79 -26.96
CA LEU A 71 -0.90 33.99 -25.81
C LEU A 71 0.30 33.56 -24.96
N ARG A 72 1.42 33.20 -25.59
CA ARG A 72 2.67 32.91 -24.87
C ARG A 72 3.16 34.11 -24.06
N LYS A 73 3.07 35.34 -24.60
CA LYS A 73 3.42 36.57 -23.88
C LYS A 73 2.45 36.82 -22.71
N ALA A 74 1.15 36.66 -22.93
CA ALA A 74 0.13 36.80 -21.88
C ALA A 74 0.33 35.79 -20.74
N CYS A 75 0.64 34.52 -21.06
CA CYS A 75 0.97 33.50 -20.06
C CYS A 75 2.31 33.73 -19.33
N ARG A 76 3.15 34.69 -19.74
CA ARG A 76 4.38 35.07 -19.03
C ARG A 76 4.17 36.24 -18.07
N LEU A 77 2.99 36.85 -18.02
CA LEU A 77 2.71 37.99 -17.15
C LEU A 77 2.84 37.59 -15.67
N PRO A 78 3.64 38.31 -14.87
CA PRO A 78 3.87 37.97 -13.46
C PRO A 78 2.60 37.95 -12.62
N GLY A 79 1.63 38.80 -12.92
CA GLY A 79 0.37 38.93 -12.16
C GLY A 79 -0.44 37.64 -12.11
N LEU A 80 -0.45 36.89 -13.20
CA LEU A 80 -1.19 35.64 -13.32
C LEU A 80 -0.59 34.55 -12.43
N TRP A 81 0.74 34.40 -12.44
CA TRP A 81 1.47 33.47 -11.56
C TRP A 81 1.40 33.90 -10.10
N ARG A 82 1.55 35.21 -9.82
CA ARG A 82 1.48 35.77 -8.48
C ARG A 82 0.14 35.44 -7.83
N ARG A 83 -0.98 35.64 -8.55
CA ARG A 83 -2.33 35.35 -8.05
C ARG A 83 -2.51 33.88 -7.70
N GLU A 84 -2.06 32.97 -8.56
CA GLU A 84 -2.17 31.52 -8.28
C GLU A 84 -1.34 31.12 -7.04
N VAL A 85 -0.12 31.66 -6.89
CA VAL A 85 0.70 31.40 -5.70
C VAL A 85 0.01 31.92 -4.44
N HIS A 86 -0.52 33.15 -4.44
CA HIS A 86 -1.23 33.68 -3.27
C HIS A 86 -2.50 32.89 -2.92
N GLN A 87 -3.20 32.35 -3.91
CA GLN A 87 -4.42 31.56 -3.69
C GLN A 87 -4.13 30.15 -3.19
N ARG A 88 -3.08 29.48 -3.68
CA ARG A 88 -2.80 28.06 -3.39
C ARG A 88 -1.73 27.85 -2.33
N PHE A 89 -0.77 28.75 -2.26
CA PHE A 89 0.43 28.63 -1.42
C PHE A 89 0.71 29.97 -0.72
N PRO A 90 -0.18 30.41 0.19
CA PRO A 90 -0.04 31.71 0.86
C PRO A 90 1.27 31.83 1.65
N ASP A 91 1.73 30.75 2.27
CA ASP A 91 2.99 30.73 3.04
C ASP A 91 4.22 30.94 2.15
N ASP A 92 4.21 30.37 0.94
CA ASP A 92 5.25 30.57 -0.06
C ASP A 92 5.20 31.98 -0.65
N ALA A 93 4.01 32.55 -0.80
CA ALA A 93 3.84 33.93 -1.21
C ALA A 93 4.44 34.90 -0.18
N ALA A 94 4.17 34.67 1.10
CA ALA A 94 4.69 35.47 2.21
C ALA A 94 6.22 35.35 2.31
N SER A 95 6.74 34.12 2.20
CA SER A 95 8.19 33.86 2.22
C SER A 95 8.92 34.52 1.06
N PHE A 96 8.33 34.49 -0.14
CA PHE A 96 8.89 35.15 -1.31
C PHE A 96 8.86 36.69 -1.21
N ALA A 97 7.78 37.26 -0.66
CA ALA A 97 7.67 38.70 -0.44
C ALA A 97 8.67 39.21 0.63
N ALA A 98 8.98 38.39 1.65
CA ALA A 98 9.95 38.72 2.68
C ALA A 98 11.41 38.47 2.25
N GLY A 99 11.65 37.48 1.38
CA GLY A 99 12.98 36.97 1.08
C GLY A 99 13.75 37.69 -0.03
N GLY A 100 13.15 38.64 -0.76
CA GLY A 100 13.85 39.44 -1.79
C GLY A 100 14.55 38.63 -2.89
N LEU A 101 14.22 37.34 -3.03
CA LEU A 101 14.90 36.44 -3.96
C LEU A 101 14.59 36.89 -5.39
N GLY A 102 15.62 37.04 -6.23
CA GLY A 102 15.51 37.41 -7.65
C GLY A 102 14.79 36.39 -8.55
N CYS A 103 13.97 35.51 -7.98
CA CYS A 103 13.19 34.51 -8.69
C CYS A 103 11.89 35.13 -9.23
N CYS A 104 11.33 34.59 -10.32
CA CYS A 104 10.00 35.00 -10.77
C CYS A 104 8.90 34.21 -10.05
N TRP A 105 7.67 34.75 -9.92
CA TRP A 105 6.50 34.08 -9.34
C TRP A 105 6.22 32.69 -9.93
N ARG A 106 6.56 32.48 -11.21
CA ARG A 106 6.49 31.18 -11.86
C ARG A 106 7.44 30.15 -11.22
N ALA A 107 8.67 30.55 -10.88
CA ALA A 107 9.62 29.67 -10.21
C ALA A 107 9.14 29.28 -8.81
N VAL A 108 8.55 30.22 -8.07
CA VAL A 108 7.93 29.97 -6.76
C VAL A 108 6.81 28.94 -6.86
N LEU A 109 5.89 29.11 -7.82
CA LEU A 109 4.81 28.15 -8.06
C LEU A 109 5.33 26.75 -8.39
N VAL A 110 6.35 26.66 -9.27
CA VAL A 110 6.97 25.39 -9.64
C VAL A 110 7.64 24.73 -8.43
N ALA A 111 8.32 25.50 -7.58
CA ALA A 111 8.94 24.98 -6.37
C ALA A 111 7.90 24.52 -5.33
N ALA A 112 6.80 25.25 -5.16
CA ALA A 112 5.68 24.88 -4.29
C ALA A 112 5.01 23.58 -4.75
N LEU A 113 4.68 23.47 -6.04
CA LEU A 113 4.08 22.26 -6.61
C LEU A 113 5.01 21.04 -6.51
N ARG A 114 6.32 21.23 -6.71
CA ARG A 114 7.30 20.15 -6.50
C ARG A 114 7.33 19.69 -5.05
N ARG A 115 7.24 20.62 -4.09
CA ARG A 115 7.15 20.27 -2.67
C ARG A 115 5.86 19.52 -2.35
N GLU A 116 4.72 20.00 -2.80
CA GLU A 116 3.42 19.32 -2.63
C GLU A 116 3.45 17.90 -3.22
N LEU A 117 3.98 17.74 -4.44
CA LEU A 117 4.15 16.44 -5.08
C LEU A 117 5.09 15.52 -4.30
N ASN A 118 6.22 16.06 -3.80
CA ASN A 118 7.16 15.29 -3.00
C ASN A 118 6.54 14.82 -1.68
N VAL A 119 5.76 15.67 -1.01
CA VAL A 119 5.02 15.31 0.21
C VAL A 119 3.99 14.22 -0.10
N ALA A 120 3.21 14.38 -1.18
CA ALA A 120 2.26 13.36 -1.62
C ALA A 120 2.95 12.03 -1.95
N ARG A 121 4.14 12.07 -2.56
CA ARG A 121 4.94 10.88 -2.88
C ARG A 121 5.46 10.21 -1.61
N LEU A 122 6.01 10.97 -0.66
CA LEU A 122 6.54 10.42 0.60
C LEU A 122 5.44 9.80 1.45
N THR A 123 4.28 10.47 1.56
CA THR A 123 3.12 9.92 2.28
C THR A 123 2.58 8.64 1.62
N HIS A 124 2.62 8.55 0.30
CA HIS A 124 2.26 7.33 -0.42
C HIS A 124 3.25 6.19 -0.17
N LEU A 125 4.56 6.46 -0.22
CA LEU A 125 5.60 5.48 0.09
C LEU A 125 5.51 4.99 1.55
N ALA A 126 5.22 5.88 2.50
CA ALA A 126 5.00 5.50 3.89
C ALA A 126 3.79 4.56 4.04
N LYS A 127 2.68 4.85 3.35
CA LYS A 127 1.52 3.94 3.33
C LYS A 127 1.88 2.58 2.73
N GLU A 128 2.61 2.55 1.62
CA GLU A 128 3.07 1.32 0.98
C GLU A 128 3.94 0.48 1.92
N HIS A 129 4.87 1.11 2.63
CA HIS A 129 5.70 0.46 3.64
C HIS A 129 4.85 -0.15 4.76
N ASN A 130 3.92 0.61 5.34
CA ASN A 130 3.05 0.13 6.41
C ASN A 130 2.16 -1.05 5.96
N HIS A 131 1.69 -1.06 4.70
CA HIS A 131 0.89 -2.15 4.15
C HIS A 131 1.73 -3.42 3.95
N ARG A 132 2.99 -3.28 3.50
CA ARG A 132 3.93 -4.40 3.41
C ARG A 132 4.27 -4.97 4.78
N GLU A 133 4.50 -4.12 5.76
CA GLU A 133 4.77 -4.54 7.13
C GLU A 133 3.57 -5.25 7.75
N SER A 134 2.35 -4.72 7.55
CA SER A 134 1.11 -5.39 7.98
C SER A 134 0.93 -6.76 7.34
N LEU A 135 1.29 -6.90 6.05
CA LEU A 135 1.27 -8.20 5.38
C LEU A 135 2.26 -9.18 5.98
N ARG A 136 3.48 -8.71 6.27
CA ARG A 136 4.51 -9.53 6.90
C ARG A 136 4.09 -10.02 8.29
N GLN A 137 3.54 -9.13 9.12
CA GLN A 137 3.03 -9.48 10.44
C GLN A 137 1.88 -10.48 10.36
N LEU A 138 0.97 -10.32 9.38
CA LEU A 138 -0.10 -11.29 9.16
C LEU A 138 0.44 -12.66 8.69
N SER A 139 1.47 -12.69 7.85
CA SER A 139 2.09 -13.97 7.44
C SER A 139 2.81 -14.65 8.60
N GLU A 140 3.57 -13.90 9.40
CA GLU A 140 4.25 -14.43 10.58
C GLU A 140 3.24 -15.00 11.58
N HIS A 141 2.16 -14.25 11.86
CA HIS A 141 1.08 -14.74 12.73
C HIS A 141 0.37 -15.99 12.17
N LEU A 142 0.15 -16.06 10.85
CA LEU A 142 -0.42 -17.27 10.23
C LEU A 142 0.49 -18.49 10.38
N ASP A 143 1.80 -18.29 10.26
CA ASP A 143 2.76 -19.37 10.42
C ASP A 143 2.87 -19.80 11.89
N ASP A 144 2.83 -18.88 12.85
CA ASP A 144 2.77 -19.18 14.28
C ASP A 144 1.54 -20.02 14.63
N VAL A 145 0.34 -19.61 14.17
CA VAL A 145 -0.90 -20.36 14.42
C VAL A 145 -0.87 -21.74 13.75
N ARG A 146 -0.26 -21.88 12.57
CA ARG A 146 -0.06 -23.19 11.94
C ARG A 146 0.85 -24.08 12.77
N LEU A 147 1.95 -23.52 13.29
CA LEU A 147 2.86 -24.25 14.17
C LEU A 147 2.13 -24.71 15.44
N GLU A 148 1.34 -23.85 16.08
CA GLU A 148 0.51 -24.20 17.23
C GLU A 148 -0.47 -25.34 16.92
N VAL A 149 -1.18 -25.29 15.77
CA VAL A 149 -2.07 -26.36 15.34
C VAL A 149 -1.32 -27.69 15.19
N THR A 150 -0.16 -27.69 14.52
CA THR A 150 0.64 -28.92 14.36
C THR A 150 1.18 -29.44 15.69
N HIS A 151 1.59 -28.53 16.57
CA HIS A 151 2.11 -28.87 17.89
C HIS A 151 1.02 -29.50 18.76
N SER A 152 -0.13 -28.83 18.91
CA SER A 152 -1.27 -29.33 19.67
C SER A 152 -1.82 -30.65 19.10
N ALA A 153 -1.84 -30.82 17.77
CA ALA A 153 -2.21 -32.08 17.14
C ALA A 153 -1.26 -33.23 17.55
N SER A 154 0.06 -33.00 17.47
CA SER A 154 1.07 -33.99 17.87
C SER A 154 1.01 -34.33 19.37
N GLN A 155 0.75 -33.33 20.22
CA GLN A 155 0.56 -33.54 21.66
C GLN A 155 -0.69 -34.36 21.93
N LEU A 156 -1.79 -34.07 21.24
CA LEU A 156 -3.04 -34.81 21.38
C LEU A 156 -2.87 -36.28 21.00
N GLU A 157 -2.15 -36.56 19.92
CA GLU A 157 -1.80 -37.93 19.51
C GLU A 157 -0.96 -38.67 20.57
N ARG A 158 0.04 -38.00 21.15
CA ARG A 158 0.85 -38.57 22.24
C ARG A 158 0.00 -38.89 23.47
N ILE A 159 -0.92 -38.01 23.86
CA ILE A 159 -1.82 -38.22 25.00
C ILE A 159 -2.78 -39.39 24.70
N ARG A 160 -3.32 -39.47 23.48
CA ARG A 160 -4.18 -40.60 23.06
C ARG A 160 -3.44 -41.93 23.07
N ALA A 161 -2.20 -41.95 22.59
CA ALA A 161 -1.34 -43.13 22.66
C ALA A 161 -1.10 -43.54 24.11
N HIS A 162 -0.74 -42.58 24.98
CA HIS A 162 -0.57 -42.83 26.41
C HIS A 162 -1.85 -43.37 27.06
N LEU A 163 -3.02 -42.77 26.78
CA LEU A 163 -4.31 -43.25 27.26
C LEU A 163 -4.61 -44.69 26.82
N SER A 164 -4.31 -45.03 25.57
CA SER A 164 -4.48 -46.40 25.07
C SER A 164 -3.58 -47.39 25.82
N GLU A 165 -2.35 -47.00 26.14
CA GLU A 165 -1.43 -47.83 26.89
C GLU A 165 -1.85 -47.98 28.36
N VAL A 166 -2.27 -46.91 29.01
CA VAL A 166 -2.78 -46.97 30.39
C VAL A 166 -4.04 -47.84 30.46
N ARG A 167 -4.96 -47.73 29.49
CA ARG A 167 -6.14 -48.61 29.40
C ARG A 167 -5.76 -50.09 29.23
N ARG A 168 -4.74 -50.38 28.41
CA ARG A 168 -4.20 -51.75 28.26
C ARG A 168 -3.63 -52.27 29.58
N ARG A 169 -2.89 -51.45 30.33
CA ARG A 169 -2.36 -51.81 31.66
C ARG A 169 -3.48 -52.03 32.68
N ALA A 170 -4.55 -51.22 32.63
CA ALA A 170 -5.75 -51.39 33.45
C ALA A 170 -6.40 -52.77 33.21
N ALA A 171 -6.64 -53.11 31.94
CA ALA A 171 -7.23 -54.40 31.56
C ALA A 171 -6.34 -55.59 31.97
N GLY A 172 -5.02 -55.40 31.99
CA GLY A 172 -4.07 -56.36 32.56
C GLY A 172 -4.28 -56.55 34.06
N LEU A 173 -4.42 -55.49 34.86
CA LEU A 173 -4.68 -55.63 36.30
C LEU A 173 -6.02 -56.33 36.61
N ASP A 174 -7.04 -56.12 35.78
CA ASP A 174 -8.32 -56.82 35.91
C ASP A 174 -8.18 -58.34 35.67
N SER A 175 -7.21 -58.77 34.84
CA SER A 175 -6.90 -60.20 34.66
C SER A 175 -6.10 -60.78 35.83
N TRP A 176 -5.36 -59.95 36.59
CA TRP A 176 -4.59 -60.36 37.77
C TRP A 176 -5.47 -60.64 39.00
N HIS A 177 -6.74 -60.24 38.95
CA HIS A 177 -7.74 -60.67 39.93
C HIS A 177 -8.11 -62.16 39.81
N ARG A 178 -7.77 -62.82 38.69
CA ARG A 178 -8.03 -64.26 38.46
C ARG A 178 -6.86 -65.18 38.81
N GLU A 179 -5.64 -64.67 38.97
CA GLU A 179 -4.46 -65.48 39.31
C GLU A 179 -3.88 -65.16 40.70
N PRO A 180 -3.29 -66.15 41.41
CA PRO A 180 -2.67 -65.94 42.71
C PRO A 180 -1.33 -65.20 42.54
N SER A 181 -1.40 -63.89 42.28
CA SER A 181 -0.24 -63.02 42.29
C SER A 181 0.30 -62.90 43.72
N GLY A 182 1.62 -63.03 43.90
CA GLY A 182 2.32 -62.91 45.19
C GLY A 182 2.30 -61.50 45.82
N LEU A 183 1.42 -60.62 45.35
CA LEU A 183 1.21 -59.28 45.86
C LEU A 183 0.09 -59.28 46.90
N SER A 184 0.31 -58.56 48.01
CA SER A 184 -0.71 -58.40 49.06
C SER A 184 -1.91 -57.61 48.54
N THR A 185 -3.07 -57.83 49.16
CA THR A 185 -4.33 -57.17 48.77
C THR A 185 -4.26 -55.64 48.87
N SER A 186 -3.44 -55.11 49.79
CA SER A 186 -3.21 -53.67 49.94
C SER A 186 -2.37 -53.09 48.79
N GLN A 187 -1.34 -53.80 48.32
CA GLN A 187 -0.51 -53.37 47.18
C GLN A 187 -1.32 -53.32 45.88
N ARG A 188 -2.21 -54.30 45.65
CA ARG A 188 -3.10 -54.29 44.46
C ARG A 188 -4.07 -53.11 44.47
N ARG A 189 -4.66 -52.79 45.62
CA ARG A 189 -5.57 -51.63 45.76
C ARG A 189 -4.85 -50.31 45.52
N LEU A 190 -3.62 -50.17 46.00
CA LEU A 190 -2.81 -48.97 45.76
C LEU A 190 -2.48 -48.81 44.27
N ALA A 191 -2.02 -49.87 43.61
CA ALA A 191 -1.70 -49.86 42.18
C ALA A 191 -2.93 -49.55 41.32
N ALA A 192 -4.10 -50.11 41.65
CA ALA A 192 -5.35 -49.80 40.97
C ALA A 192 -5.74 -48.31 41.13
N ARG A 193 -5.63 -47.75 42.33
CA ARG A 193 -5.91 -46.31 42.56
C ARG A 193 -5.01 -45.40 41.75
N GLN A 194 -3.71 -45.65 41.76
CA GLN A 194 -2.74 -44.88 40.96
C GLN A 194 -3.04 -44.96 39.46
N LEU A 195 -3.48 -46.14 38.98
CA LEU A 195 -3.85 -46.31 37.57
C LEU A 195 -5.14 -45.55 37.22
N TRP A 196 -6.12 -45.50 38.13
CA TRP A 196 -7.31 -44.68 37.94
C TRP A 196 -7.02 -43.17 37.95
N GLU A 197 -6.17 -42.70 38.86
CA GLU A 197 -5.73 -41.30 38.91
C GLU A 197 -5.03 -40.88 37.62
N THR A 198 -4.08 -41.69 37.14
CA THR A 198 -3.38 -41.44 35.87
C THR A 198 -4.31 -41.46 34.65
N LEU A 199 -5.33 -42.33 34.62
CA LEU A 199 -6.36 -42.31 33.58
C LEU A 199 -7.17 -41.01 33.60
N GLU A 200 -7.56 -40.54 34.78
CA GLU A 200 -8.36 -39.33 34.92
C GLU A 200 -7.56 -38.08 34.53
N GLU A 201 -6.30 -38.00 34.96
CA GLU A 201 -5.37 -36.93 34.58
C GLU A 201 -5.13 -36.89 33.06
N ALA A 202 -4.87 -38.06 32.45
CA ALA A 202 -4.64 -38.14 31.01
C ALA A 202 -5.90 -37.79 30.19
N ARG A 203 -7.10 -38.13 30.68
CA ARG A 203 -8.37 -37.69 30.05
C ARG A 203 -8.57 -36.17 30.16
N LYS A 204 -8.28 -35.59 31.32
CA LYS A 204 -8.31 -34.13 31.52
C LYS A 204 -7.32 -33.43 30.59
N ALA A 205 -6.12 -33.98 30.44
CA ALA A 205 -5.11 -33.48 29.51
C ALA A 205 -5.57 -33.59 28.04
N GLU A 206 -6.18 -34.72 27.64
CA GLU A 206 -6.74 -34.89 26.30
C GLU A 206 -7.81 -33.82 26.00
N GLY A 207 -8.72 -33.58 26.95
CA GLY A 207 -9.75 -32.54 26.83
C GLY A 207 -9.14 -31.15 26.62
N ARG A 208 -8.20 -30.75 27.49
CA ARG A 208 -7.53 -29.44 27.41
C ARG A 208 -6.78 -29.24 26.09
N VAL A 209 -5.98 -30.22 25.67
CA VAL A 209 -5.22 -30.13 24.41
C VAL A 209 -6.15 -30.15 23.19
N GLY A 210 -7.25 -30.91 23.26
CA GLY A 210 -8.30 -30.90 22.24
C GLY A 210 -9.00 -29.55 22.11
N GLU A 211 -9.33 -28.90 23.22
CA GLU A 211 -9.90 -27.55 23.24
C GLU A 211 -8.93 -26.52 22.64
N ASN A 212 -7.66 -26.55 23.05
CA ASN A 212 -6.61 -25.68 22.50
C ASN A 212 -6.45 -25.87 20.99
N LEU A 213 -6.44 -27.11 20.52
CA LEU A 213 -6.37 -27.41 19.09
C LEU A 213 -7.59 -26.85 18.33
N ALA A 214 -8.79 -27.00 18.90
CA ALA A 214 -10.02 -26.48 18.30
C ALA A 214 -10.04 -24.94 18.30
N GLU A 215 -9.47 -24.29 19.30
CA GLU A 215 -9.31 -22.83 19.34
C GLU A 215 -8.30 -22.34 18.30
N ALA A 216 -7.11 -22.93 18.23
CA ALA A 216 -6.11 -22.60 17.23
C ALA A 216 -6.62 -22.80 15.79
N GLN A 217 -7.39 -23.87 15.54
CA GLN A 217 -8.05 -24.09 14.24
C GLN A 217 -9.10 -23.02 13.92
N ARG A 218 -9.86 -22.55 14.91
CA ARG A 218 -10.82 -21.44 14.73
C ARG A 218 -10.11 -20.13 14.42
N GLN A 219 -9.02 -19.83 15.12
CA GLN A 219 -8.19 -18.66 14.84
C GLN A 219 -7.59 -18.71 13.43
N LEU A 220 -7.06 -19.87 13.02
CA LEU A 220 -6.51 -20.06 11.67
C LEU A 220 -7.56 -19.79 10.58
N ARG A 221 -8.77 -20.31 10.74
CA ARG A 221 -9.89 -20.06 9.82
C ARG A 221 -10.27 -18.59 9.80
N PHE A 222 -10.41 -17.97 10.97
CA PHE A 222 -10.76 -16.55 11.07
C PHE A 222 -9.77 -15.65 10.32
N VAL A 223 -8.46 -15.88 10.49
CA VAL A 223 -7.44 -15.08 9.79
C VAL A 223 -7.49 -15.30 8.29
N GLN A 224 -7.71 -16.55 7.83
CA GLN A 224 -7.86 -16.86 6.40
C GLN A 224 -9.13 -16.25 5.79
N GLU A 225 -10.25 -16.32 6.49
CA GLU A 225 -11.56 -15.81 6.05
C GLU A 225 -11.65 -14.29 6.11
N SER A 226 -10.83 -13.63 6.94
CA SER A 226 -10.80 -12.16 7.04
C SER A 226 -10.50 -11.47 5.70
N GLY A 227 -9.85 -12.18 4.76
CA GLY A 227 -9.47 -11.65 3.45
C GLY A 227 -8.53 -10.44 3.52
N ARG A 228 -8.01 -10.11 4.71
CA ARG A 228 -7.19 -8.91 4.95
C ARG A 228 -5.87 -8.99 4.19
N ALA A 229 -5.26 -10.18 4.14
CA ALA A 229 -4.06 -10.43 3.34
C ALA A 229 -4.32 -10.16 1.84
N ASP A 230 -5.41 -10.72 1.29
CA ASP A 230 -5.79 -10.53 -0.11
C ASP A 230 -6.11 -9.06 -0.44
N GLN A 231 -6.73 -8.33 0.50
CA GLN A 231 -7.02 -6.90 0.33
C GLN A 231 -5.73 -6.08 0.24
N LEU A 232 -4.78 -6.33 1.15
CA LEU A 232 -3.49 -5.64 1.17
C LEU A 232 -2.66 -5.98 -0.09
N GLN A 233 -2.63 -7.25 -0.50
CA GLN A 233 -1.96 -7.67 -1.74
C GLN A 233 -2.57 -7.01 -2.99
N ARG A 234 -3.91 -6.99 -3.09
CA ARG A 234 -4.61 -6.28 -4.20
C ARG A 234 -4.30 -4.79 -4.22
N TRP A 235 -4.24 -4.17 -3.05
CA TRP A 235 -3.87 -2.76 -2.93
C TRP A 235 -2.44 -2.51 -3.41
N LEU A 236 -1.47 -3.34 -3.01
CA LEU A 236 -0.08 -3.23 -3.44
C LEU A 236 0.07 -3.42 -4.96
N ALA A 237 -0.52 -4.48 -5.52
CA ALA A 237 -0.48 -4.75 -6.94
C ALA A 237 -1.08 -3.61 -7.78
N LYS A 238 -2.20 -3.03 -7.33
CA LYS A 238 -2.82 -1.87 -7.98
C LYS A 238 -1.91 -0.63 -7.95
N ASN A 239 -1.21 -0.40 -6.85
CA ASN A 239 -0.31 0.75 -6.75
C ASN A 239 0.97 0.55 -7.56
N GLU A 240 1.51 -0.65 -7.59
CA GLU A 240 2.66 -0.99 -8.41
C GLU A 240 2.35 -0.83 -9.90
N ALA A 241 1.19 -1.32 -10.35
CA ALA A 241 0.72 -1.11 -11.72
C ALA A 241 0.56 0.38 -12.08
N ARG A 242 0.06 1.20 -11.13
CA ARG A 242 -0.01 2.66 -11.31
C ARG A 242 1.38 3.29 -11.42
N ARG A 243 2.34 2.84 -10.60
CA ARG A 243 3.73 3.34 -10.64
C ARG A 243 4.38 3.01 -11.98
N GLN A 244 4.28 1.76 -12.43
CA GLN A 244 4.79 1.32 -13.73
C GLN A 244 4.14 2.10 -14.88
N HIS A 245 2.83 2.36 -14.82
CA HIS A 245 2.15 3.19 -15.81
C HIS A 245 2.67 4.63 -15.85
N CYS A 246 2.89 5.24 -14.68
CA CYS A 246 3.48 6.57 -14.58
C CYS A 246 4.92 6.60 -15.10
N GLU A 247 5.74 5.63 -14.72
CA GLU A 247 7.12 5.47 -15.19
C GLU A 247 7.18 5.28 -16.70
N ALA A 248 6.33 4.43 -17.27
CA ALA A 248 6.22 4.25 -18.72
C ALA A 248 5.81 5.55 -19.44
N ARG A 249 4.85 6.31 -18.88
CA ARG A 249 4.46 7.61 -19.44
C ARG A 249 5.55 8.66 -19.35
N LEU A 250 6.35 8.65 -18.28
CA LEU A 250 7.51 9.53 -18.14
C LEU A 250 8.63 9.14 -19.10
N ALA A 251 8.86 7.84 -19.34
CA ALA A 251 9.84 7.35 -20.29
C ALA A 251 9.52 7.73 -21.76
N LEU A 252 8.24 7.96 -22.06
CA LEU A 252 7.78 8.48 -23.36
C LEU A 252 7.96 9.99 -23.53
N LEU A 253 8.25 10.73 -22.45
CA LEU A 253 8.58 12.15 -22.56
C LEU A 253 10.03 12.30 -23.00
N PRO A 254 10.32 13.13 -24.02
CA PRO A 254 11.68 13.35 -24.45
C PRO A 254 12.52 13.87 -23.27
N PRO A 255 13.76 13.38 -23.09
CA PRO A 255 14.64 13.89 -22.05
C PRO A 255 14.76 15.41 -22.21
N PRO A 256 14.90 16.17 -21.09
CA PRO A 256 15.14 17.59 -21.20
C PRO A 256 16.37 17.77 -22.09
N ALA A 257 16.23 18.54 -23.16
CA ALA A 257 17.33 18.85 -24.06
C ALA A 257 18.45 19.48 -23.23
N THR A 258 19.45 18.68 -22.86
CA THR A 258 20.77 19.12 -22.41
C THR A 258 21.44 19.78 -23.62
N GLY A 259 21.02 21.01 -23.91
CA GLY A 259 21.39 21.73 -25.12
C GLY A 259 21.11 23.22 -25.05
N ALA A 260 21.04 23.80 -23.86
CA ALA A 260 21.21 25.24 -23.67
C ALA A 260 22.44 25.43 -22.79
N ALA A 261 23.57 25.67 -23.46
CA ALA A 261 24.84 26.03 -22.88
C ALA A 261 24.64 27.10 -21.78
N ALA A 262 25.18 26.82 -20.59
CA ALA A 262 25.45 27.86 -19.62
C ALA A 262 26.50 28.81 -20.23
N PRO A 263 26.22 30.12 -20.37
CA PRO A 263 27.23 31.07 -20.83
C PRO A 263 28.16 31.42 -19.65
N GLY A 264 29.46 31.23 -19.87
CA GLY A 264 30.51 31.99 -19.18
C GLY A 264 30.91 31.53 -17.78
N ALA A 265 31.71 30.47 -17.71
CA ALA A 265 32.70 30.31 -16.65
C ALA A 265 34.09 30.42 -17.27
N GLY A 266 34.44 31.64 -17.70
CA GLY A 266 35.80 32.04 -17.99
C GLY A 266 36.32 32.87 -16.83
N VAL A 267 36.90 32.23 -15.81
CA VAL A 267 37.79 32.91 -14.87
C VAL A 267 38.99 32.01 -14.64
N SER A 268 40.13 32.58 -14.96
CA SER A 268 41.47 32.02 -14.95
C SER A 268 41.85 31.36 -13.63
N SER A 269 42.47 30.19 -13.75
CA SER A 269 43.17 29.53 -12.65
C SER A 269 44.49 30.26 -12.38
N SER A 270 44.54 30.99 -11.27
CA SER A 270 45.79 31.44 -10.64
C SER A 270 45.87 30.78 -9.27
N SER A 271 46.75 29.80 -9.17
CA SER A 271 47.15 29.11 -7.95
C SER A 271 47.86 30.06 -6.97
N ALA A 272 47.35 30.19 -5.75
CA ALA A 272 48.13 30.56 -4.58
C ALA A 272 47.50 29.97 -3.31
N ALA A 273 48.36 29.46 -2.44
CA ALA A 273 48.08 28.59 -1.30
C ALA A 273 47.60 29.33 -0.03
N GLY A 274 47.15 28.54 0.94
CA GLY A 274 46.78 28.91 2.32
C GLY A 274 45.26 28.84 2.51
N GLY A 275 44.67 28.10 3.45
CA GLY A 275 45.09 27.66 4.77
C GLY A 275 43.93 28.00 5.73
N GLY A 276 43.50 27.06 6.57
CA GLY A 276 42.66 27.36 7.74
C GLY A 276 41.20 26.91 7.70
N ASP A 277 40.94 25.85 8.48
CA ASP A 277 39.85 25.70 9.47
C ASP A 277 38.36 25.67 9.06
N GLY A 278 37.82 24.44 9.16
CA GLY A 278 36.83 24.10 10.19
C GLY A 278 35.39 24.59 10.05
N CYS A 279 34.45 23.67 9.75
CA CYS A 279 33.20 23.58 10.52
C CYS A 279 32.38 22.31 10.23
N ALA A 280 32.25 21.50 11.28
CA ALA A 280 31.08 20.74 11.73
C ALA A 280 30.10 20.14 10.70
N SER A 281 30.17 18.82 10.62
CA SER A 281 29.06 17.94 10.24
C SER A 281 27.87 18.13 11.18
N ALA A 282 26.73 18.56 10.65
CA ALA A 282 25.44 18.49 11.34
C ALA A 282 24.59 17.39 10.69
N SER A 283 24.57 16.22 11.32
CA SER A 283 23.59 15.16 11.09
C SER A 283 22.22 15.66 11.54
N ALA A 284 21.28 15.83 10.62
CA ALA A 284 19.90 16.16 10.96
C ALA A 284 19.14 14.88 11.35
N SER A 285 18.80 14.83 12.63
CA SER A 285 17.95 13.82 13.27
C SER A 285 16.56 13.74 12.63
N LEU A 286 16.13 12.51 12.35
CA LEU A 286 14.74 12.14 12.09
C LEU A 286 13.88 12.49 13.31
N ALA A 287 13.10 13.56 13.20
CA ALA A 287 12.03 13.85 14.15
C ALA A 287 10.82 12.97 13.84
N ALA A 288 10.35 12.28 14.88
CA ALA A 288 9.23 11.37 14.89
C ALA A 288 7.93 12.01 14.37
N VAL A 289 7.22 11.26 13.53
CA VAL A 289 5.82 11.54 13.18
C VAL A 289 4.95 11.06 14.36
N PRO A 290 4.04 11.89 14.91
CA PRO A 290 3.14 11.46 15.96
C PRO A 290 2.08 10.50 15.40
N ASP A 291 1.98 9.36 16.05
CA ASP A 291 1.01 8.30 15.82
C ASP A 291 -0.42 8.78 16.16
N ALA A 292 -1.25 8.96 15.12
CA ALA A 292 -2.64 9.32 15.23
C ALA A 292 -3.51 8.06 15.33
N SER A 293 -3.31 7.29 16.39
CA SER A 293 -4.10 6.09 16.70
C SER A 293 -4.63 6.16 18.13
N ARG A 294 -5.51 7.14 18.41
CA ARG A 294 -6.25 7.21 19.68
C ARG A 294 -7.73 6.97 19.42
N ALA A 295 -8.16 5.73 19.61
CA ALA A 295 -9.57 5.35 19.66
C ALA A 295 -10.24 5.91 20.92
N PRO A 296 -11.52 6.34 20.88
CA PRO A 296 -12.25 6.77 22.06
C PRO A 296 -13.03 5.61 22.70
N GLY A 297 -13.01 5.55 24.03
CA GLY A 297 -14.17 5.08 24.80
C GLY A 297 -14.02 3.76 25.56
N GLN A 298 -13.61 3.85 26.82
CA GLN A 298 -14.25 3.07 27.87
C GLN A 298 -14.50 3.98 29.09
N ARG A 299 -15.79 4.18 29.39
CA ARG A 299 -16.26 4.81 30.63
C ARG A 299 -16.22 3.75 31.73
N ARG A 300 -15.68 4.12 32.89
CA ARG A 300 -15.78 3.35 34.14
C ARG A 300 -17.24 3.30 34.62
N PRO A 301 -17.69 2.21 35.26
CA PRO A 301 -18.92 2.24 36.04
C PRO A 301 -18.66 2.95 37.38
N GLY A 302 -19.60 3.82 37.74
CA GLY A 302 -19.63 4.52 39.01
C GLY A 302 -20.12 3.62 40.13
N SER A 303 -19.59 3.90 41.31
CA SER A 303 -20.01 3.38 42.61
C SER A 303 -21.44 3.81 42.93
N ALA A 304 -22.26 2.84 43.34
CA ALA A 304 -23.33 2.96 44.32
C ALA A 304 -23.49 1.58 44.98
#